data_AF-A0AAD7BE54-F1
#
_entry.id   AF-A0AAD7BE54-F1
#
_cell.length_a   1.000
_cell.length_b   1.000
_cell.length_c   1.000
_cell.angle_alpha   90.00
_cell.angle_beta   90.00
_cell.angle_gamma   90.00
#
_symmetry.space_group_name_H-M   'P 1'
#
loop_
_entity.id
_entity.type
_entity.pdbx_description
1 polymer ?
#
loop_
_entity_poly.entity_id
_entity_poly.type
_entity_poly.pdbx_seq_one_letter_code
_entity_poly.pdbx_strand_id
1 'polypeptide(L)'
;MAIYQPLYQLISSNPNEDVSATPKAGSRRKLVLGLRIALAAVVVLSVGVWLMNGTSSSAATLPQKSRPSKRVYLRAGGLTREGLGSYFHHFKTSIVLSRALDSELVLAFTESDHHYSTSDILNFNAPVPPMDTTKACSLTDYIANEGREGLVRALCAGNPQAEKDINDIKDYLADCTSIIDPPRRYTTQDLNGCIAEWTRERLALPPPSSPIAPLPLCFPPSRPITIAAHIRWGDTGHSDTLPTHFRGSMPLPAIAGVVSDLRALAGEANVKLTLAIESASPSIIGQLNDPEVGMGLAPFEILDTGEPWADLQQLSNHDILLLGESSSGVLAHMIAPAGGLTIAEMDGHKYDNTSDIGRALLRINDYNPEWLRRQVFGEFEAVD
;
A
#
# COMPACT_ATOMS: atom_id res chain seq x y z
N MET A 1 8.58 -20.85 11.65
CA MET A 1 8.25 -19.43 11.47
C MET A 1 8.49 -18.68 12.79
N ALA A 2 9.73 -18.70 13.32
CA ALA A 2 10.06 -18.26 14.69
C ALA A 2 11.28 -17.31 14.76
N ILE A 3 11.74 -16.80 13.60
CA ILE A 3 12.99 -16.01 13.52
C ILE A 3 12.73 -14.50 13.64
N TYR A 4 11.47 -14.04 13.61
CA TYR A 4 11.13 -12.61 13.46
C TYR A 4 10.93 -11.84 14.77
N GLN A 5 10.73 -12.53 15.90
CA GLN A 5 10.45 -11.92 17.21
C GLN A 5 11.65 -11.15 17.82
N PRO A 6 12.92 -11.62 17.70
CA PRO A 6 14.07 -10.91 18.25
C PRO A 6 14.37 -9.57 17.57
N LEU A 7 14.02 -9.41 16.29
CA LEU A 7 14.33 -8.21 15.52
C LEU A 7 13.43 -7.03 15.92
N TYR A 8 12.18 -7.30 16.31
CA TYR A 8 11.25 -6.28 16.81
C TYR A 8 11.78 -5.59 18.07
N GLN A 9 12.38 -6.34 19.00
CA GLN A 9 12.96 -5.77 20.22
C GLN A 9 14.18 -4.88 19.97
N LEU A 10 14.93 -5.13 18.89
CA LEU A 10 16.02 -4.27 18.46
C LEU A 10 15.53 -2.93 17.88
N ILE A 11 14.35 -2.91 17.24
CA ILE A 11 13.79 -1.72 16.60
C ILE A 11 12.89 -0.91 17.56
N SER A 12 12.25 -1.55 18.54
CA SER A 12 11.32 -0.91 19.49
C SER A 12 12.00 -0.19 20.67
N SER A 13 13.34 -0.19 20.75
CA SER A 13 14.09 0.29 21.92
C SER A 13 14.44 1.79 21.91
N ASN A 14 13.74 2.62 21.12
CA ASN A 14 13.96 4.07 21.10
C ASN A 14 12.72 4.85 21.59
N PRO A 15 12.60 5.15 22.90
CA PRO A 15 11.58 6.04 23.40
C PRO A 15 12.09 7.49 23.36
N ASN A 16 11.58 8.29 22.43
CA ASN A 16 11.49 9.73 22.64
C ASN A 16 10.16 10.01 23.35
N GLU A 17 10.18 10.00 24.69
CA GLU A 17 9.22 10.73 25.51
C GLU A 17 9.99 11.49 26.61
N ASP A 18 9.65 12.78 26.73
CA ASP A 18 9.90 13.75 27.80
C ASP A 18 11.31 14.26 28.10
N VAL A 19 11.63 15.37 27.44
CA VAL A 19 12.61 16.36 27.88
C VAL A 19 11.98 17.26 28.97
N SER A 20 12.43 17.12 30.22
CA SER A 20 12.38 18.20 31.20
C SER A 20 13.35 17.96 32.37
N ALA A 21 14.18 18.99 32.63
CA ALA A 21 14.91 19.31 33.87
C ALA A 21 16.33 18.75 34.13
N THR A 22 17.32 19.48 33.58
CA THR A 22 18.59 19.99 34.16
C THR A 22 19.68 19.06 34.75
N PRO A 23 20.98 19.34 34.47
CA PRO A 23 22.11 18.51 34.90
C PRO A 23 22.65 18.91 36.29
N LYS A 24 23.02 17.91 37.11
CA LYS A 24 23.93 18.11 38.25
C LYS A 24 25.28 17.49 37.96
N ALA A 25 26.30 18.35 38.03
CA ALA A 25 27.71 18.01 37.99
C ALA A 25 28.13 17.09 39.15
N GLY A 26 29.02 16.14 38.88
CA GLY A 26 29.76 15.48 39.96
C GLY A 26 30.38 14.13 39.61
N SER A 27 31.70 14.15 39.43
CA SER A 27 32.63 13.08 39.84
C SER A 27 32.59 11.74 39.11
N ARG A 28 33.62 11.49 38.29
CA ARG A 28 34.61 10.41 38.49
C ARG A 28 35.71 10.48 37.43
N ARG A 29 36.79 11.20 37.77
CA ARG A 29 38.13 10.92 37.25
C ARG A 29 38.63 9.62 37.90
N LYS A 30 39.32 8.81 37.09
CA LYS A 30 40.15 7.62 37.40
C LYS A 30 39.60 6.33 36.78
N LEU A 31 39.80 6.14 35.46
CA LEU A 31 40.08 4.81 34.89
C LEU A 31 40.52 4.82 33.41
N VAL A 32 41.35 5.77 32.95
CA VAL A 32 41.88 5.68 31.56
C VAL A 32 43.34 6.16 31.52
N LEU A 33 44.24 5.33 32.05
CA LEU A 33 45.67 5.47 31.78
C LEU A 33 46.42 4.12 31.68
N GLY A 34 45.71 2.98 31.80
CA GLY A 34 46.29 1.63 31.72
C GLY A 34 46.15 0.92 30.36
N LEU A 35 45.34 1.43 29.43
CA LEU A 35 44.97 0.71 28.20
C LEU A 35 45.65 1.28 26.92
N ARG A 36 46.74 2.03 27.07
CA ARG A 36 47.50 2.59 25.93
C ARG A 36 48.90 1.99 25.74
N ILE A 37 49.33 1.10 26.62
CA ILE A 37 50.66 0.44 26.53
C ILE A 37 50.54 -1.00 25.96
N ALA A 38 49.36 -1.62 26.00
CA ALA A 38 49.15 -2.96 25.43
C ALA A 38 48.92 -2.99 23.90
N LEU A 39 48.58 -1.86 23.27
CA LEU A 39 48.31 -1.81 21.83
C LEU A 39 49.57 -1.58 20.95
N ALA A 40 50.68 -1.13 21.55
CA ALA A 40 51.90 -0.80 20.80
C ALA A 40 52.80 -2.03 20.52
N ALA A 41 52.64 -3.14 21.24
CA ALA A 41 53.46 -4.34 21.07
C ALA A 41 52.94 -5.31 19.98
N VAL A 42 51.67 -5.20 19.58
CA VAL A 42 51.07 -6.09 18.54
C VAL A 42 51.33 -5.56 17.13
N VAL A 43 51.64 -4.27 16.96
CA VAL A 43 51.85 -3.64 15.65
C VAL A 43 53.27 -3.86 15.09
N VAL A 44 54.26 -4.25 15.92
CA VAL A 44 55.65 -4.42 15.48
C VAL A 44 55.96 -5.84 14.98
N LEU A 45 55.12 -6.84 15.27
CA LEU A 45 55.34 -8.24 14.86
C LEU A 45 54.64 -8.63 13.54
N SER A 46 53.75 -7.82 12.99
CA SER A 46 53.02 -8.12 11.74
C SER A 46 53.60 -7.44 10.48
N VAL A 47 54.53 -6.49 10.64
CA VAL A 47 55.19 -5.81 9.50
C VAL A 47 56.41 -6.61 8.98
N GLY A 48 56.97 -7.53 9.77
CA GLY A 48 58.19 -8.28 9.42
C GLY A 48 58.01 -9.50 8.50
N VAL A 49 56.78 -9.99 8.29
CA VAL A 49 56.53 -11.23 7.53
C VAL A 49 56.17 -10.95 6.06
N TRP A 50 55.99 -9.69 5.66
CA TRP A 50 55.52 -9.32 4.32
C TRP A 50 56.61 -8.92 3.30
N LEU A 51 57.90 -9.03 3.65
CA LEU A 51 59.01 -8.58 2.77
C LEU A 51 59.80 -9.70 2.06
N MET A 52 59.35 -10.95 2.10
CA MET A 52 59.96 -12.01 1.28
C MET A 52 58.89 -12.91 0.67
N ASN A 53 58.31 -12.46 -0.44
CA ASN A 53 57.86 -13.31 -1.55
C ASN A 53 57.41 -12.42 -2.71
N GLY A 54 58.36 -12.07 -3.57
CA GLY A 54 58.07 -11.53 -4.89
C GLY A 54 57.86 -12.68 -5.87
N THR A 55 56.66 -12.76 -6.46
CA THR A 55 56.45 -13.36 -7.77
C THR A 55 55.29 -12.69 -8.50
N SER A 56 55.62 -12.20 -9.70
CA SER A 56 54.80 -12.17 -10.92
C SER A 56 53.51 -11.35 -10.94
N SER A 57 53.63 -10.19 -11.59
CA SER A 57 52.54 -9.38 -12.13
C SER A 57 51.60 -10.19 -13.03
N SER A 58 50.42 -10.50 -12.51
CA SER A 58 49.20 -10.60 -13.31
C SER A 58 48.31 -9.45 -12.86
N ALA A 59 47.87 -8.61 -13.79
CA ALA A 59 46.83 -7.62 -13.51
C ALA A 59 45.58 -8.39 -13.06
N ALA A 60 45.43 -8.55 -11.75
CA ALA A 60 44.22 -9.05 -11.15
C ALA A 60 43.16 -7.99 -11.38
N THR A 61 42.32 -8.21 -12.39
CA THR A 61 40.99 -7.64 -12.43
C THR A 61 40.39 -7.89 -11.06
N LEU A 62 40.22 -6.82 -10.26
CA LEU A 62 39.52 -6.90 -8.99
C LEU A 62 38.22 -7.65 -9.26
N PRO A 63 37.88 -8.69 -8.48
CA PRO A 63 36.60 -9.34 -8.64
C PRO A 63 35.54 -8.25 -8.46
N GLN A 64 34.82 -7.98 -9.56
CA GLN A 64 33.67 -7.10 -9.55
C GLN A 64 32.77 -7.63 -8.45
N LYS A 65 32.73 -6.88 -7.33
CA LYS A 65 32.00 -7.27 -6.12
C LYS A 65 30.59 -7.59 -6.58
N SER A 66 30.24 -8.88 -6.58
CA SER A 66 28.94 -9.33 -7.05
C SER A 66 27.91 -8.60 -6.20
N ARG A 67 27.10 -7.75 -6.82
CA ARG A 67 25.98 -7.07 -6.16
C ARG A 67 25.22 -8.13 -5.35
N PRO A 68 24.94 -7.92 -4.05
CA PRO A 68 24.18 -8.88 -3.27
C PRO A 68 22.89 -9.20 -4.02
N SER A 69 22.63 -10.50 -4.24
CA SER A 69 21.68 -10.96 -5.26
C SER A 69 20.20 -10.77 -4.88
N LYS A 70 19.89 -9.95 -3.87
CA LYS A 70 18.58 -9.36 -3.51
C LYS A 70 18.76 -8.60 -2.18
N ARG A 71 18.61 -7.26 -2.19
CA ARG A 71 18.60 -6.45 -0.96
C ARG A 71 17.21 -6.48 -0.34
N VAL A 72 17.11 -6.53 0.98
CA VAL A 72 15.82 -6.48 1.68
C VAL A 72 15.61 -5.08 2.27
N TYR A 73 14.43 -4.51 2.09
CA TYR A 73 13.98 -3.27 2.71
C TYR A 73 13.02 -3.61 3.84
N LEU A 74 13.42 -3.37 5.08
CA LEU A 74 12.66 -3.72 6.27
C LEU A 74 11.93 -2.52 6.84
N ARG A 75 10.61 -2.61 6.89
CA ARG A 75 9.76 -1.62 7.54
C ARG A 75 9.12 -2.23 8.78
N ALA A 76 9.51 -1.73 9.96
CA ALA A 76 8.91 -2.17 11.21
C ALA A 76 7.46 -1.67 11.36
N GLY A 77 6.54 -2.59 11.67
CA GLY A 77 5.15 -2.27 11.98
C GLY A 77 5.02 -1.43 13.26
N GLY A 78 3.90 -0.74 13.42
CA GLY A 78 3.70 0.11 14.59
C GLY A 78 2.29 0.69 14.81
N LEU A 79 1.27 0.30 14.04
CA LEU A 79 -0.09 0.85 14.21
C LEU A 79 -1.12 -0.29 14.16
N THR A 80 -1.49 -0.82 15.33
CA THR A 80 -2.41 -1.97 15.38
C THR A 80 -3.89 -1.57 15.27
N ARG A 81 -4.23 -0.27 15.42
CA ARG A 81 -5.62 0.21 15.55
C ARG A 81 -6.31 0.64 14.27
N GLU A 82 -5.61 0.68 13.14
CA GLU A 82 -6.17 1.22 11.88
C GLU A 82 -6.79 0.10 11.03
N GLY A 83 -7.79 0.43 10.19
CA GLY A 83 -8.29 -0.48 9.16
C GLY A 83 -7.29 -0.67 8.01
N LEU A 84 -7.43 -1.76 7.24
CA LEU A 84 -6.44 -2.19 6.22
C LEU A 84 -6.07 -1.09 5.22
N GLY A 85 -7.05 -0.39 4.65
CA GLY A 85 -6.80 0.68 3.69
C GLY A 85 -6.04 1.86 4.30
N SER A 86 -6.34 2.23 5.56
CA SER A 86 -5.63 3.31 6.26
C SER A 86 -4.19 2.90 6.54
N TYR A 87 -3.99 1.66 7.01
CA TYR A 87 -2.66 1.16 7.30
C TYR A 87 -1.76 1.12 6.07
N PHE A 88 -2.33 0.81 4.90
CA PHE A 88 -1.63 0.87 3.61
C PHE A 88 -1.02 2.25 3.29
N HIS A 89 -1.62 3.35 3.78
CA HIS A 89 -1.10 4.71 3.58
C HIS A 89 0.26 4.96 4.26
N HIS A 90 0.61 4.19 5.29
CA HIS A 90 1.87 4.34 6.03
C HIS A 90 3.07 3.70 5.34
N PHE A 91 2.83 2.90 4.28
CA PHE A 91 3.88 2.17 3.57
C PHE A 91 4.08 2.58 2.13
N LYS A 92 3.23 3.45 1.57
CA LYS A 92 3.38 3.90 0.17
C LYS A 92 4.78 4.44 -0.11
N THR A 93 5.29 5.28 0.78
CA THR A 93 6.65 5.81 0.70
C THR A 93 7.71 4.72 0.76
N SER A 94 7.51 3.68 1.57
CA SER A 94 8.40 2.51 1.66
C SER A 94 8.37 1.67 0.38
N ILE A 95 7.21 1.51 -0.24
CA ILE A 95 7.04 0.80 -1.52
C ILE A 95 7.82 1.52 -2.63
N VAL A 96 7.69 2.84 -2.72
CA VAL A 96 8.43 3.61 -3.74
C VAL A 96 9.94 3.52 -3.51
N LEU A 97 10.40 3.74 -2.27
CA LEU A 97 11.83 3.69 -1.95
C LEU A 97 12.42 2.29 -2.12
N SER A 98 11.70 1.23 -1.74
CA SER A 98 12.20 -0.12 -1.90
C SER A 98 12.43 -0.46 -3.38
N ARG A 99 11.49 -0.09 -4.25
CA ARG A 99 11.62 -0.24 -5.71
C ARG A 99 12.81 0.55 -6.25
N ALA A 100 12.92 1.83 -5.88
CA ALA A 100 13.97 2.70 -6.39
C ALA A 100 15.39 2.30 -5.92
N LEU A 101 15.51 1.61 -4.79
CA LEU A 101 16.76 1.09 -4.24
C LEU A 101 17.12 -0.34 -4.72
N ASP A 102 16.34 -0.92 -5.65
CA ASP A 102 16.42 -2.33 -6.07
C ASP A 102 16.37 -3.30 -4.88
N SER A 103 15.36 -3.12 -4.03
CA SER A 103 15.20 -3.92 -2.80
C SER A 103 13.78 -4.45 -2.65
N GLU A 104 13.67 -5.62 -2.05
CA GLU A 104 12.40 -6.28 -1.76
C GLU A 104 11.83 -5.74 -0.44
N LEU A 105 10.63 -5.13 -0.49
CA LEU A 105 9.96 -4.66 0.72
C LEU A 105 9.47 -5.84 1.55
N VAL A 106 9.87 -5.86 2.82
CA VAL A 106 9.40 -6.77 3.84
C VAL A 106 8.86 -5.97 5.02
N LEU A 107 7.60 -6.21 5.34
CA LEU A 107 6.94 -5.62 6.50
C LEU A 107 7.08 -6.55 7.70
N ALA A 108 7.36 -5.99 8.88
CA ALA A 108 7.41 -6.78 10.10
C ALA A 108 6.01 -7.31 10.47
N PHE A 109 5.99 -8.53 11.04
CA PHE A 109 4.78 -9.22 11.47
C PHE A 109 4.20 -8.55 12.73
N THR A 110 2.98 -8.04 12.62
CA THR A 110 2.15 -7.62 13.76
C THR A 110 0.70 -7.76 13.35
N GLU A 111 -0.05 -8.59 14.07
CA GLU A 111 -1.50 -8.69 13.91
C GLU A 111 -2.15 -7.39 14.40
N SER A 112 -3.10 -6.86 13.63
CA SER A 112 -3.86 -5.68 13.98
C SER A 112 -5.02 -6.01 14.92
N ASP A 113 -5.56 -4.99 15.59
CA ASP A 113 -6.78 -5.06 16.40
C ASP A 113 -8.01 -5.41 15.55
N HIS A 114 -7.88 -5.35 14.22
CA HIS A 114 -8.89 -5.74 13.22
C HIS A 114 -8.61 -7.12 12.61
N HIS A 115 -7.82 -7.96 13.30
CA HIS A 115 -7.54 -9.37 12.96
C HIS A 115 -6.86 -9.63 11.61
N TYR A 116 -6.22 -8.62 11.02
CA TYR A 116 -5.40 -8.80 9.83
C TYR A 116 -3.91 -8.60 10.12
N SER A 117 -3.05 -9.34 9.40
CA SER A 117 -1.59 -9.19 9.40
C SER A 117 -1.11 -8.60 8.08
N THR A 118 -0.39 -7.49 8.16
CA THR A 118 0.05 -6.76 6.96
C THR A 118 1.22 -7.40 6.26
N SER A 119 2.07 -8.12 6.99
CA SER A 119 3.08 -8.97 6.37
C SER A 119 2.42 -10.11 5.59
N ASP A 120 1.28 -10.63 6.06
CA ASP A 120 0.63 -11.76 5.40
C ASP A 120 -0.17 -11.29 4.18
N ILE A 121 -0.81 -10.12 4.26
CA ILE A 121 -1.54 -9.51 3.14
C ILE A 121 -0.57 -8.99 2.08
N LEU A 122 0.42 -8.17 2.45
CA LEU A 122 1.27 -7.47 1.47
C LEU A 122 2.36 -8.37 0.87
N ASN A 123 2.63 -9.53 1.48
CA ASN A 123 3.48 -10.57 0.89
C ASN A 123 2.67 -11.77 0.37
N PHE A 124 1.35 -11.64 0.24
CA PHE A 124 0.45 -12.75 -0.09
C PHE A 124 0.87 -13.50 -1.37
N ASN A 125 1.10 -12.76 -2.47
CA ASN A 125 1.54 -13.33 -3.75
C ASN A 125 3.07 -13.43 -3.90
N ALA A 126 3.85 -12.95 -2.93
CA ALA A 126 5.30 -12.80 -3.05
C ALA A 126 6.02 -13.29 -1.78
N PRO A 127 6.49 -14.56 -1.75
CA PRO A 127 7.11 -15.11 -0.56
C PRO A 127 8.34 -14.32 -0.14
N VAL A 128 8.44 -14.06 1.17
CA VAL A 128 9.55 -13.30 1.76
C VAL A 128 10.88 -14.00 1.46
N PRO A 129 11.85 -13.32 0.82
CA PRO A 129 13.15 -13.93 0.54
C PRO A 129 13.92 -14.20 1.84
N PRO A 130 14.88 -15.14 1.84
CA PRO A 130 15.82 -15.29 2.94
C PRO A 130 16.52 -13.96 3.21
N MET A 131 16.53 -13.55 4.47
CA MET A 131 17.06 -12.25 4.89
C MET A 131 18.53 -12.38 5.29
N ASP A 132 19.41 -11.64 4.60
CA ASP A 132 20.79 -11.49 4.99
C ASP A 132 20.97 -10.20 5.81
N THR A 133 21.18 -10.36 7.12
CA THR A 133 21.36 -9.26 8.06
C THR A 133 22.84 -8.96 8.39
N THR A 134 23.79 -9.58 7.68
CA THR A 134 25.23 -9.42 7.97
C THR A 134 25.71 -7.98 7.81
N LYS A 135 25.06 -7.19 6.93
CA LYS A 135 25.30 -5.75 6.75
C LYS A 135 23.99 -4.98 6.65
N ALA A 136 23.35 -4.75 7.80
CA ALA A 136 22.18 -3.90 7.91
C ALA A 136 22.56 -2.41 7.96
N CYS A 137 21.90 -1.59 7.15
CA CYS A 137 22.10 -0.14 7.09
C CYS A 137 20.79 0.59 7.40
N SER A 138 20.86 1.65 8.20
CA SER A 138 19.70 2.50 8.48
C SER A 138 19.47 3.46 7.31
N LEU A 139 18.24 3.53 6.79
CA LEU A 139 17.89 4.47 5.74
C LEU A 139 18.05 5.94 6.20
N THR A 140 17.91 6.19 7.50
CA THR A 140 17.98 7.55 8.08
C THR A 140 19.38 8.15 8.01
N ASP A 141 20.40 7.33 7.86
CA ASP A 141 21.78 7.80 7.73
C ASP A 141 22.06 8.39 6.33
N TYR A 142 21.20 8.10 5.35
CA TYR A 142 21.34 8.51 3.95
C TYR A 142 20.21 9.42 3.47
N ILE A 143 19.01 9.28 4.04
CA ILE A 143 17.84 10.12 3.72
C ILE A 143 17.17 10.55 5.01
N ALA A 144 17.28 11.84 5.33
CA ALA A 144 16.60 12.45 6.46
C ALA A 144 15.07 12.26 6.35
N ASN A 145 14.43 12.01 7.50
CA ASN A 145 12.99 11.70 7.54
C ASN A 145 12.13 12.75 6.85
N GLU A 146 12.43 14.03 7.05
CA GLU A 146 11.71 15.18 6.51
C GLU A 146 11.83 15.29 4.97
N GLY A 147 12.97 14.87 4.41
CA GLY A 147 13.22 14.93 2.97
C GLY A 147 12.65 13.77 2.16
N ARG A 148 12.25 12.66 2.82
CA ARG A 148 11.80 11.44 2.13
C ARG A 148 10.54 11.62 1.32
N GLU A 149 9.56 12.34 1.85
CA GLU A 149 8.29 12.54 1.14
C GLU A 149 8.48 13.38 -0.13
N GLY A 150 9.27 14.45 -0.03
CA GLY A 150 9.61 15.29 -1.18
C GLY A 150 10.34 14.49 -2.26
N LEU A 151 11.34 13.70 -1.85
CA LEU A 151 12.05 12.80 -2.76
C LEU A 151 11.11 11.78 -3.42
N VAL A 152 10.25 11.11 -2.65
CA VAL A 152 9.31 10.11 -3.18
C VAL A 152 8.29 10.72 -4.12
N ARG A 153 7.70 11.87 -3.78
CA ARG A 153 6.79 12.58 -4.69
C ARG A 153 7.50 12.99 -5.98
N ALA A 154 8.74 13.46 -5.90
CA ALA A 154 9.55 13.81 -7.05
C ALA A 154 9.89 12.58 -7.93
N LEU A 155 10.22 11.44 -7.32
CA LEU A 155 10.40 10.16 -8.02
C LEU A 155 9.12 9.74 -8.75
N CYS A 156 7.98 9.80 -8.08
CA CYS A 156 6.68 9.47 -8.67
C CYS A 156 6.26 10.42 -9.79
N ALA A 157 6.76 11.66 -9.78
CA ALA A 157 6.57 12.62 -10.86
C ALA A 157 7.60 12.49 -12.00
N GLY A 158 8.50 11.50 -11.96
CA GLY A 158 9.54 11.29 -12.97
C GLY A 158 10.62 12.38 -12.98
N ASN A 159 10.94 12.96 -11.82
CA ASN A 159 11.93 14.03 -11.72
C ASN A 159 13.37 13.47 -11.90
N PRO A 160 14.14 13.93 -12.90
CA PRO A 160 15.49 13.41 -13.16
C PRO A 160 16.50 13.66 -12.03
N GLN A 161 16.33 14.75 -11.26
CA GLN A 161 17.20 15.02 -10.11
C GLN A 161 16.91 14.05 -8.98
N ALA A 162 15.64 13.72 -8.72
CA ALA A 162 15.28 12.71 -7.74
C ALA A 162 15.82 11.31 -8.11
N GLU A 163 15.79 10.96 -9.40
CA GLU A 163 16.41 9.73 -9.92
C GLU A 163 17.94 9.73 -9.71
N LYS A 164 18.60 10.88 -9.90
CA LYS A 164 20.03 11.00 -9.60
C LYS A 164 20.30 10.82 -8.10
N ASP A 165 19.55 11.51 -7.26
CA ASP A 165 19.71 11.45 -5.80
C ASP A 165 19.54 10.02 -5.28
N ILE A 166 18.54 9.27 -5.78
CA ILE A 166 18.33 7.88 -5.37
C ILE A 166 19.43 6.94 -5.88
N ASN A 167 20.00 7.20 -7.06
CA ASN A 167 21.15 6.44 -7.56
C ASN A 167 22.40 6.69 -6.71
N ASP A 168 22.66 7.92 -6.28
CA ASP A 168 23.75 8.23 -5.36
C ASP A 168 23.57 7.48 -4.03
N ILE A 169 22.35 7.48 -3.47
CA ILE A 169 22.00 6.72 -2.26
C ILE A 169 22.20 5.21 -2.46
N LYS A 170 21.81 4.69 -3.62
CA LYS A 170 21.95 3.27 -3.97
C LYS A 170 23.41 2.82 -4.00
N ASP A 171 24.31 3.70 -4.44
CA ASP A 171 25.76 3.49 -4.45
C ASP A 171 26.34 3.52 -3.03
N TYR A 172 25.89 4.45 -2.18
CA TYR A 172 26.26 4.44 -0.75
C TYR A 172 25.79 3.16 -0.04
N LEU A 173 24.63 2.62 -0.44
CA LEU A 173 24.05 1.39 0.10
C LEU A 173 24.52 0.11 -0.62
N ALA A 174 25.51 0.18 -1.53
CA ALA A 174 25.92 -0.97 -2.34
C ALA A 174 26.44 -2.15 -1.50
N ASP A 175 27.00 -1.85 -0.32
CA ASP A 175 27.54 -2.84 0.62
C ASP A 175 26.51 -3.40 1.59
N CYS A 176 25.30 -2.84 1.62
CA CYS A 176 24.26 -3.23 2.55
C CYS A 176 23.50 -4.44 2.01
N THR A 177 23.30 -5.45 2.84
CA THR A 177 22.47 -6.63 2.53
C THR A 177 21.01 -6.38 2.92
N SER A 178 20.78 -5.54 3.93
CA SER A 178 19.47 -5.10 4.40
C SER A 178 19.42 -3.60 4.65
N ILE A 179 18.30 -2.97 4.35
CA ILE A 179 18.01 -1.56 4.58
C ILE A 179 16.91 -1.48 5.62
N ILE A 180 17.15 -0.77 6.73
CA ILE A 180 16.17 -0.59 7.82
C ILE A 180 15.48 0.75 7.64
N ASP A 181 14.16 0.71 7.44
CA ASP A 181 13.27 1.88 7.45
C ASP A 181 12.48 1.94 8.77
N PRO A 182 12.92 2.80 9.71
CA PRO A 182 12.30 2.89 11.02
C PRO A 182 10.83 3.35 10.97
N PRO A 183 10.03 3.06 12.02
CA PRO A 183 8.67 3.54 12.21
C PRO A 183 8.48 5.03 11.93
N ARG A 184 7.50 5.32 11.06
CA ARG A 184 7.04 6.67 10.74
C ARG A 184 5.53 6.72 10.95
N ARG A 185 5.04 7.86 11.47
CA ARG A 185 3.61 8.14 11.68
C ARG A 185 2.97 8.96 10.54
N TYR A 186 3.63 9.03 9.38
CA TYR A 186 3.17 9.82 8.25
C TYR A 186 2.24 8.99 7.36
N THR A 187 1.10 9.57 7.00
CA THR A 187 0.17 8.99 6.03
C THR A 187 0.34 9.66 4.69
N THR A 188 0.46 8.88 3.63
CA THR A 188 0.56 9.43 2.27
C THR A 188 -0.63 8.96 1.44
N GLN A 189 -1.45 9.91 1.01
CA GLN A 189 -2.73 9.62 0.35
C GLN A 189 -2.61 9.70 -1.18
N ASP A 190 -1.70 10.53 -1.68
CA ASP A 190 -1.51 10.97 -3.08
C ASP A 190 -0.61 10.05 -3.93
N LEU A 191 -0.07 8.96 -3.37
CA LEU A 191 0.89 8.08 -4.08
C LEU A 191 0.26 6.85 -4.74
N ASN A 192 -1.07 6.74 -4.77
CA ASN A 192 -1.76 5.52 -5.24
C ASN A 192 -1.42 5.18 -6.70
N GLY A 193 -1.43 6.16 -7.61
CA GLY A 193 -1.01 5.92 -9.00
C GLY A 193 0.42 5.39 -9.13
N CYS A 194 1.35 5.95 -8.35
CA CYS A 194 2.77 5.58 -8.37
C CYS A 194 3.04 4.14 -7.88
N ILE A 195 2.21 3.64 -6.96
CA ILE A 195 2.37 2.29 -6.39
C ILE A 195 1.36 1.28 -6.93
N ALA A 196 0.48 1.66 -7.86
CA ALA A 196 -0.63 0.83 -8.28
C ALA A 196 -0.16 -0.51 -8.87
N GLU A 197 0.87 -0.49 -9.71
CA GLU A 197 1.47 -1.70 -10.28
C GLU A 197 1.97 -2.66 -9.19
N TRP A 198 2.80 -2.17 -8.27
CA TRP A 198 3.31 -2.95 -7.14
C TRP A 198 2.16 -3.50 -6.30
N THR A 199 1.13 -2.68 -6.05
CA THR A 199 -0.05 -3.07 -5.28
C THR A 199 -0.74 -4.25 -5.97
N ARG A 200 -0.98 -4.18 -7.27
CA ARG A 200 -1.63 -5.25 -8.03
C ARG A 200 -0.81 -6.54 -8.05
N GLU A 201 0.50 -6.45 -8.29
CA GLU A 201 1.39 -7.61 -8.26
C GLU A 201 1.29 -8.38 -6.95
N ARG A 202 1.19 -7.65 -5.82
CA ARG A 202 1.16 -8.24 -4.48
C ARG A 202 -0.22 -8.70 -4.04
N LEU A 203 -1.26 -7.98 -4.44
CA LEU A 203 -2.57 -8.03 -3.80
C LEU A 203 -3.72 -8.47 -4.72
N ALA A 204 -3.60 -8.28 -6.04
CA ALA A 204 -4.69 -8.62 -6.96
C ALA A 204 -4.81 -10.15 -7.12
N LEU A 205 -6.05 -10.59 -7.37
CA LEU A 205 -6.37 -11.99 -7.69
C LEU A 205 -7.19 -12.09 -8.99
N PRO A 206 -6.72 -12.86 -9.98
CA PRO A 206 -5.35 -13.39 -10.10
C PRO A 206 -4.32 -12.25 -10.25
N PRO A 207 -3.02 -12.49 -9.96
CA PRO A 207 -1.98 -11.51 -10.23
C PRO A 207 -1.98 -11.12 -11.72
N PRO A 208 -1.77 -9.84 -12.06
CA PRO A 208 -1.73 -9.42 -13.46
C PRO A 208 -0.58 -10.10 -14.20
N SER A 209 -0.84 -10.65 -15.39
CA SER A 209 0.16 -11.32 -16.22
C SER A 209 0.96 -10.37 -17.14
N SER A 210 0.59 -9.09 -17.22
CA SER A 210 1.27 -8.02 -17.98
C SER A 210 0.69 -6.64 -17.63
N PRO A 211 1.37 -5.51 -17.93
CA PRO A 211 0.76 -4.19 -17.87
C PRO A 211 -0.49 -4.18 -18.75
N ILE A 212 -1.63 -3.90 -18.13
CA ILE A 212 -2.93 -4.00 -18.80
C ILE A 212 -3.22 -2.65 -19.42
N ALA A 213 -3.10 -2.56 -20.75
CA ALA A 213 -3.68 -1.45 -21.49
C ALA A 213 -5.16 -1.32 -21.10
N PRO A 214 -5.73 -0.09 -21.03
CA PRO A 214 -7.14 0.10 -20.76
C PRO A 214 -7.97 -0.80 -21.69
N LEU A 215 -8.62 -1.80 -21.11
CA LEU A 215 -9.52 -2.65 -21.87
C LEU A 215 -10.82 -1.87 -22.06
N PRO A 216 -11.42 -1.91 -23.27
CA PRO A 216 -12.74 -1.32 -23.47
C PRO A 216 -13.71 -1.93 -22.45
N LEU A 217 -14.64 -1.10 -21.95
CA LEU A 217 -15.72 -1.55 -21.10
C LEU A 217 -16.60 -2.51 -21.90
N CYS A 218 -16.47 -3.81 -21.62
CA CYS A 218 -17.27 -4.84 -22.26
C CYS A 218 -17.77 -5.78 -21.18
N PHE A 219 -19.01 -5.60 -20.74
CA PHE A 219 -19.63 -6.57 -19.84
C PHE A 219 -20.11 -7.78 -20.63
N PRO A 220 -19.79 -9.01 -20.21
CA PRO A 220 -20.17 -10.21 -20.94
C PRO A 220 -21.69 -10.36 -20.95
N PRO A 221 -22.34 -10.47 -22.13
CA PRO A 221 -23.81 -10.61 -22.22
C PRO A 221 -24.32 -11.96 -21.68
N SER A 222 -23.42 -12.89 -21.39
CA SER A 222 -23.73 -14.27 -20.95
C SER A 222 -23.99 -14.42 -19.45
N ARG A 223 -23.81 -13.35 -18.65
CA ARG A 223 -24.08 -13.36 -17.21
C ARG A 223 -24.59 -12.00 -16.72
N PRO A 224 -25.25 -11.95 -15.54
CA PRO A 224 -25.61 -10.68 -14.92
C PRO A 224 -24.38 -9.78 -14.69
N ILE A 225 -24.61 -8.46 -14.83
CA ILE A 225 -23.66 -7.41 -14.48
C ILE A 225 -23.58 -7.35 -12.95
N THR A 226 -22.37 -7.41 -12.41
CA THR A 226 -22.15 -7.34 -10.96
C THR A 226 -21.73 -5.93 -10.54
N ILE A 227 -22.44 -5.36 -9.59
CA ILE A 227 -22.16 -4.05 -8.99
C ILE A 227 -21.80 -4.28 -7.54
N ALA A 228 -20.72 -3.67 -7.06
CA ALA A 228 -20.49 -3.57 -5.63
C ALA A 228 -20.33 -2.13 -5.17
N ALA A 229 -20.95 -1.81 -4.03
CA ALA A 229 -20.81 -0.53 -3.37
C ALA A 229 -20.17 -0.71 -1.99
N HIS A 230 -19.22 0.15 -1.65
CA HIS A 230 -18.60 0.17 -0.33
C HIS A 230 -19.28 1.22 0.56
N ILE A 231 -19.94 0.77 1.62
CA ILE A 231 -20.66 1.62 2.58
C ILE A 231 -19.96 1.57 3.95
N ARG A 232 -19.41 2.71 4.34
CA ARG A 232 -18.72 2.90 5.60
C ARG A 232 -19.72 3.39 6.64
N TRP A 233 -20.23 2.45 7.43
CA TRP A 233 -21.25 2.75 8.43
C TRP A 233 -20.67 3.07 9.81
N GLY A 234 -19.69 2.30 10.28
CA GLY A 234 -19.23 2.29 11.67
C GLY A 234 -18.79 3.64 12.25
N ASP A 235 -18.05 4.45 11.49
CA ASP A 235 -17.57 5.77 11.96
C ASP A 235 -18.67 6.86 11.96
N THR A 236 -19.79 6.64 11.27
CA THR A 236 -20.90 7.59 11.11
C THR A 236 -22.18 7.18 11.83
N GLY A 237 -22.31 5.90 12.18
CA GLY A 237 -23.55 5.28 12.63
C GLY A 237 -23.77 5.31 14.14
N HIS A 238 -23.57 6.44 14.81
CA HIS A 238 -23.97 6.62 16.21
C HIS A 238 -25.45 7.07 16.37
N SER A 239 -26.22 7.17 15.28
CA SER A 239 -27.65 7.56 15.32
C SER A 239 -28.56 6.46 14.77
N ASP A 240 -29.73 6.30 15.41
CA ASP A 240 -30.81 5.39 14.99
C ASP A 240 -31.43 5.76 13.61
N THR A 241 -31.07 6.92 13.07
CA THR A 241 -31.45 7.39 11.73
C THR A 241 -30.29 7.24 10.75
N LEU A 242 -30.59 6.87 9.51
CA LEU A 242 -29.64 6.80 8.41
C LEU A 242 -28.99 8.16 8.13
N PRO A 243 -27.67 8.32 8.29
CA PRO A 243 -27.00 9.48 7.73
C PRO A 243 -27.06 9.36 6.20
N THR A 244 -27.63 10.36 5.53
CA THR A 244 -27.59 10.47 4.05
C THR A 244 -26.16 10.74 3.53
N HIS A 245 -25.22 11.03 4.43
CA HIS A 245 -23.81 11.24 4.18
C HIS A 245 -22.97 10.24 4.97
N PHE A 246 -22.35 9.30 4.26
CA PHE A 246 -21.40 8.36 4.85
C PHE A 246 -19.98 8.91 4.71
N ARG A 247 -19.21 8.92 5.80
CA ARG A 247 -17.86 9.50 5.78
C ARG A 247 -16.90 8.59 5.02
N GLY A 248 -16.47 9.02 3.84
CA GLY A 248 -15.58 8.26 2.96
C GLY A 248 -16.30 7.17 2.15
N SER A 249 -17.62 7.24 2.06
CA SER A 249 -18.44 6.39 1.19
C SER A 249 -19.29 7.25 0.30
N MET A 250 -19.55 6.76 -0.92
CA MET A 250 -20.44 7.43 -1.84
C MET A 250 -21.82 7.61 -1.19
N PRO A 251 -22.48 8.78 -1.34
CA PRO A 251 -23.83 9.00 -0.80
C PRO A 251 -24.84 7.98 -1.33
N LEU A 252 -25.77 7.54 -0.46
CA LEU A 252 -26.80 6.57 -0.85
C LEU A 252 -27.61 6.97 -2.10
N PRO A 253 -28.03 8.25 -2.26
CA PRO A 253 -28.75 8.67 -3.46
C PRO A 253 -27.95 8.46 -4.75
N ALA A 254 -26.64 8.66 -4.71
CA ALA A 254 -25.78 8.45 -5.88
C ALA A 254 -25.63 6.97 -6.22
N ILE A 255 -25.47 6.11 -5.20
CA ILE A 255 -25.46 4.65 -5.37
C ILE A 255 -26.78 4.18 -5.99
N ALA A 256 -27.91 4.61 -5.41
CA ALA A 256 -29.24 4.24 -5.87
C ALA A 256 -29.52 4.71 -7.31
N GLY A 257 -29.12 5.92 -7.67
CA GLY A 257 -29.26 6.44 -9.03
C GLY A 257 -28.53 5.58 -10.06
N VAL A 258 -27.25 5.28 -9.83
CA VAL A 258 -26.46 4.45 -10.76
C VAL A 258 -27.02 3.03 -10.89
N VAL A 259 -27.42 2.42 -9.77
CA VAL A 259 -28.02 1.07 -9.76
C VAL A 259 -29.36 1.06 -10.51
N SER A 260 -30.19 2.08 -10.31
CA SER A 260 -31.47 2.24 -11.00
C SER A 260 -31.27 2.36 -12.51
N ASP A 261 -30.33 3.20 -12.95
CA ASP A 261 -30.00 3.37 -14.37
C ASP A 261 -29.51 2.05 -15.00
N LEU A 262 -28.65 1.30 -14.30
CA LEU A 262 -28.17 0.00 -14.75
C LEU A 262 -29.30 -1.04 -14.85
N ARG A 263 -30.20 -1.10 -13.87
CA ARG A 263 -31.37 -1.98 -13.89
C ARG A 263 -32.34 -1.61 -15.01
N ALA A 264 -32.51 -0.32 -15.29
CA ALA A 264 -33.33 0.15 -16.40
C ALA A 264 -32.75 -0.24 -17.77
N LEU A 265 -31.42 -0.21 -17.93
CA LEU A 265 -30.74 -0.56 -19.17
C LEU A 265 -30.61 -2.07 -19.39
N ALA A 266 -30.20 -2.82 -18.37
CA ALA A 266 -29.93 -4.26 -18.48
C ALA A 266 -31.12 -5.15 -18.10
N GLY A 267 -32.12 -4.59 -17.41
CA GLY A 267 -33.20 -5.33 -16.75
C GLY A 267 -32.83 -5.75 -15.33
N GLU A 268 -33.79 -5.65 -14.40
CA GLU A 268 -33.64 -5.93 -12.96
C GLU A 268 -32.91 -7.25 -12.67
N ALA A 269 -33.31 -8.34 -13.35
CA ALA A 269 -32.76 -9.69 -13.14
C ALA A 269 -31.32 -9.86 -13.64
N ASN A 270 -30.84 -8.95 -14.48
CA ASN A 270 -29.50 -8.98 -15.06
C ASN A 270 -28.50 -8.08 -14.32
N VAL A 271 -28.91 -7.50 -13.19
CA VAL A 271 -28.05 -6.69 -12.33
C VAL A 271 -28.01 -7.31 -10.93
N LYS A 272 -26.80 -7.64 -10.47
CA LYS A 272 -26.56 -8.12 -9.11
C LYS A 272 -25.84 -7.05 -8.31
N LEU A 273 -26.46 -6.60 -7.22
CA LEU A 273 -25.88 -5.61 -6.31
C LEU A 273 -25.35 -6.29 -5.06
N THR A 274 -24.09 -5.99 -4.72
CA THR A 274 -23.43 -6.38 -3.47
C THR A 274 -23.10 -5.12 -2.67
N LEU A 275 -23.46 -5.08 -1.40
CA LEU A 275 -23.10 -4.01 -0.48
C LEU A 275 -22.03 -4.52 0.48
N ALA A 276 -20.80 -3.99 0.35
CA ALA A 276 -19.74 -4.19 1.33
C ALA A 276 -19.91 -3.16 2.45
N ILE A 277 -20.31 -3.61 3.64
CA ILE A 277 -20.66 -2.73 4.75
C ILE A 277 -19.70 -2.98 5.90
N GLU A 278 -18.98 -1.94 6.34
CA GLU A 278 -18.16 -2.03 7.54
C GLU A 278 -19.07 -2.18 8.78
N SER A 279 -19.05 -3.36 9.42
CA SER A 279 -19.89 -3.72 10.58
C SER A 279 -21.39 -3.76 10.27
N ALA A 280 -21.80 -4.63 9.35
CA ALA A 280 -23.21 -4.81 9.04
C ALA A 280 -24.01 -5.29 10.27
N SER A 281 -25.19 -4.72 10.48
CA SER A 281 -26.10 -5.16 11.53
C SER A 281 -27.52 -5.38 10.98
N PRO A 282 -28.34 -6.23 11.63
CA PRO A 282 -29.72 -6.46 11.18
C PRO A 282 -30.56 -5.17 11.08
N SER A 283 -30.29 -4.19 11.94
CA SER A 283 -30.94 -2.87 11.89
C SER A 283 -30.63 -2.13 10.59
N ILE A 284 -29.34 -2.04 10.25
CA ILE A 284 -28.84 -1.38 9.03
C ILE A 284 -29.41 -2.06 7.78
N ILE A 285 -29.35 -3.39 7.76
CA ILE A 285 -29.87 -4.19 6.65
C ILE A 285 -31.38 -4.01 6.52
N GLY A 286 -32.12 -3.97 7.64
CA GLY A 286 -33.55 -3.69 7.65
C GLY A 286 -33.89 -2.33 7.03
N GLN A 287 -33.11 -1.30 7.39
CA GLN A 287 -33.27 0.05 6.82
C GLN A 287 -32.95 0.11 5.33
N LEU A 288 -31.91 -0.58 4.86
CA LEU A 288 -31.56 -0.65 3.43
C LEU A 288 -32.60 -1.43 2.60
N ASN A 289 -33.36 -2.33 3.22
CA ASN A 289 -34.46 -3.06 2.55
C ASN A 289 -35.75 -2.25 2.46
N ASP A 290 -35.90 -1.20 3.27
CA ASP A 290 -37.05 -0.31 3.17
C ASP A 290 -36.94 0.54 1.87
N PRO A 291 -37.98 0.59 1.03
CA PRO A 291 -37.89 1.23 -0.28
C PRO A 291 -37.75 2.76 -0.21
N GLU A 292 -38.26 3.40 0.84
CA GLU A 292 -38.11 4.86 1.03
C GLU A 292 -36.71 5.19 1.55
N VAL A 293 -36.22 4.39 2.50
CA VAL A 293 -34.96 4.63 3.20
C VAL A 293 -33.75 4.10 2.42
N GLY A 294 -33.83 2.86 1.95
CA GLY A 294 -32.84 2.21 1.09
C GLY A 294 -32.92 2.65 -0.38
N MET A 295 -33.83 3.57 -0.71
CA MET A 295 -33.96 4.19 -2.04
C MET A 295 -34.09 3.16 -3.18
N GLY A 296 -34.82 2.06 -2.93
CA GLY A 296 -35.03 1.00 -3.92
C GLY A 296 -33.81 0.15 -4.25
N LEU A 297 -32.75 0.15 -3.42
CA LEU A 297 -31.56 -0.69 -3.66
C LEU A 297 -31.84 -2.20 -3.61
N ALA A 298 -32.87 -2.64 -2.89
CA ALA A 298 -33.27 -4.05 -2.88
C ALA A 298 -33.63 -4.54 -4.31
N PRO A 299 -33.31 -5.80 -4.67
CA PRO A 299 -32.56 -6.78 -3.88
C PRO A 299 -31.04 -6.53 -3.91
N PHE A 300 -30.35 -6.84 -2.80
CA PHE A 300 -28.89 -6.81 -2.70
C PHE A 300 -28.35 -7.98 -1.85
N GLU A 301 -27.09 -8.33 -2.07
CA GLU A 301 -26.30 -9.22 -1.21
C GLU A 301 -25.43 -8.39 -0.26
N ILE A 302 -25.21 -8.88 0.97
CA ILE A 302 -24.27 -8.27 1.92
C ILE A 302 -22.93 -8.98 1.83
N LEU A 303 -21.87 -8.17 1.77
CA LEU A 303 -20.49 -8.61 1.89
C LEU A 303 -19.92 -8.12 3.22
N ASP A 304 -19.91 -9.03 4.20
CA ASP A 304 -19.32 -8.85 5.53
C ASP A 304 -19.00 -10.26 6.08
N THR A 305 -17.88 -10.84 5.65
CA THR A 305 -17.48 -12.21 6.05
C THR A 305 -16.75 -12.24 7.39
N GLY A 306 -16.42 -11.08 7.95
CA GLY A 306 -15.55 -10.94 9.12
C GLY A 306 -14.05 -11.04 8.77
N GLU A 307 -13.70 -11.25 7.50
CA GLU A 307 -12.33 -11.31 6.99
C GLU A 307 -12.07 -10.12 6.06
N PRO A 308 -11.53 -8.99 6.56
CA PRO A 308 -11.45 -7.73 5.79
C PRO A 308 -10.71 -7.86 4.46
N TRP A 309 -9.74 -8.76 4.37
CA TRP A 309 -9.01 -9.01 3.14
C TRP A 309 -9.83 -9.79 2.12
N ALA A 310 -10.56 -10.83 2.55
CA ALA A 310 -11.44 -11.58 1.67
C ALA A 310 -12.59 -10.70 1.15
N ASP A 311 -13.17 -9.86 2.02
CA ASP A 311 -14.20 -8.91 1.64
C ASP A 311 -13.67 -7.89 0.62
N LEU A 312 -12.46 -7.37 0.83
CA LEU A 312 -11.83 -6.45 -0.12
C LEU A 312 -11.57 -7.11 -1.49
N GLN A 313 -11.12 -8.36 -1.51
CA GLN A 313 -10.93 -9.12 -2.76
C GLN A 313 -12.25 -9.37 -3.48
N GLN A 314 -13.28 -9.80 -2.75
CA GLN A 314 -14.60 -10.06 -3.32
C GLN A 314 -15.26 -8.76 -3.82
N LEU A 315 -15.18 -7.68 -3.04
CA LEU A 315 -15.60 -6.34 -3.46
C LEU A 315 -14.94 -5.96 -4.79
N SER A 316 -13.62 -6.06 -4.88
CA SER A 316 -12.85 -5.61 -6.04
C SER A 316 -13.14 -6.38 -7.32
N ASN A 317 -13.67 -7.61 -7.24
CA ASN A 317 -13.90 -8.49 -8.38
C ASN A 317 -15.25 -8.23 -9.11
N HIS A 318 -15.91 -7.11 -8.84
CA HIS A 318 -17.16 -6.73 -9.50
C HIS A 318 -16.92 -5.96 -10.81
N ASP A 319 -17.86 -6.09 -11.76
CA ASP A 319 -17.82 -5.39 -13.05
C ASP A 319 -17.83 -3.88 -12.84
N ILE A 320 -18.65 -3.41 -11.89
CA ILE A 320 -18.81 -2.01 -11.52
C ILE A 320 -18.55 -1.85 -10.02
N LEU A 321 -17.71 -0.88 -9.65
CA LEU A 321 -17.45 -0.50 -8.27
C LEU A 321 -17.99 0.91 -8.03
N LEU A 322 -18.78 1.08 -6.97
CA LEU A 322 -19.31 2.37 -6.50
C LEU A 322 -18.62 2.70 -5.17
N LEU A 323 -17.64 3.61 -5.23
CA LEU A 323 -16.70 3.81 -4.13
C LEU A 323 -16.72 5.26 -3.65
N GLY A 324 -16.66 5.47 -2.34
CA GLY A 324 -16.35 6.80 -1.80
C GLY A 324 -14.84 7.06 -1.75
N GLU A 325 -14.47 8.21 -1.21
CA GLU A 325 -13.07 8.54 -0.92
C GLU A 325 -12.55 7.88 0.39
N SER A 326 -12.74 6.57 0.53
CA SER A 326 -12.13 5.77 1.60
C SER A 326 -10.82 5.14 1.14
N SER A 327 -9.92 4.91 2.08
CA SER A 327 -8.68 4.20 1.80
C SER A 327 -8.93 2.74 1.39
N SER A 328 -9.99 2.10 1.93
CA SER A 328 -10.44 0.77 1.52
C SER A 328 -11.00 0.77 0.09
N GLY A 329 -11.83 1.75 -0.26
CA GLY A 329 -12.38 1.90 -1.61
C GLY A 329 -11.27 2.12 -2.65
N VAL A 330 -10.32 3.01 -2.37
CA VAL A 330 -9.20 3.24 -3.29
C VAL A 330 -8.34 1.99 -3.45
N LEU A 331 -8.11 1.23 -2.36
CA LEU A 331 -7.42 -0.05 -2.45
C LEU A 331 -8.20 -1.08 -3.28
N ALA A 332 -9.53 -1.13 -3.14
CA ALA A 332 -10.39 -1.98 -3.94
C ALA A 332 -10.27 -1.65 -5.43
N HIS A 333 -10.29 -0.36 -5.77
CA HIS A 333 -10.06 0.12 -7.12
C HIS A 333 -8.68 -0.31 -7.66
N MET A 334 -7.61 -0.12 -6.89
CA MET A 334 -6.26 -0.48 -7.33
C MET A 334 -6.09 -1.97 -7.63
N ILE A 335 -6.70 -2.86 -6.84
CA ILE A 335 -6.57 -4.32 -7.00
C ILE A 335 -7.62 -4.96 -7.90
N ALA A 336 -8.65 -4.21 -8.30
CA ALA A 336 -9.73 -4.69 -9.17
C ALA A 336 -9.18 -5.18 -10.52
N PRO A 337 -9.76 -6.22 -11.13
CA PRO A 337 -9.35 -6.64 -12.46
C PRO A 337 -9.58 -5.52 -13.48
N ALA A 338 -8.76 -5.55 -14.54
CA ALA A 338 -8.92 -4.65 -15.67
C ALA A 338 -10.22 -4.93 -16.45
N GLY A 339 -10.65 -3.96 -17.26
CA GLY A 339 -11.84 -4.11 -18.10
C GLY A 339 -13.19 -3.91 -17.39
N GLY A 340 -13.18 -3.39 -16.16
CA GLY A 340 -14.38 -2.94 -15.45
C GLY A 340 -14.41 -1.43 -15.23
N LEU A 341 -15.43 -0.96 -14.50
CA LEU A 341 -15.69 0.45 -14.23
C LEU A 341 -15.66 0.73 -12.73
N THR A 342 -14.89 1.71 -12.29
CA THR A 342 -15.05 2.33 -10.98
C THR A 342 -15.70 3.69 -11.14
N ILE A 343 -16.86 3.89 -10.52
CA ILE A 343 -17.46 5.21 -10.32
C ILE A 343 -17.14 5.61 -8.89
N ALA A 344 -16.42 6.71 -8.71
CA ALA A 344 -15.97 7.13 -7.39
C ALA A 344 -16.32 8.58 -7.06
N GLU A 345 -16.58 8.82 -5.78
CA GLU A 345 -16.48 10.16 -5.19
C GLU A 345 -14.98 10.51 -5.07
N MET A 346 -14.60 11.66 -5.63
CA MET A 346 -13.20 12.09 -5.73
C MET A 346 -13.09 13.57 -5.34
N ASP A 347 -13.10 13.84 -4.04
CA ASP A 347 -13.00 15.20 -3.51
C ASP A 347 -11.56 15.57 -3.12
N GLY A 348 -10.66 14.58 -2.99
CA GLY A 348 -9.26 14.73 -2.69
C GLY A 348 -8.33 13.86 -3.55
N HIS A 349 -7.12 13.62 -3.03
CA HIS A 349 -5.98 13.12 -3.80
C HIS A 349 -5.86 11.60 -3.89
N LYS A 350 -6.79 10.84 -3.29
CA LYS A 350 -6.61 9.39 -3.19
C LYS A 350 -6.68 8.67 -4.53
N TYR A 351 -7.43 9.19 -5.50
CA TYR A 351 -7.53 8.61 -6.85
C TYR A 351 -6.56 9.24 -7.86
N ASP A 352 -5.64 10.11 -7.40
CA ASP A 352 -4.69 10.77 -8.30
C ASP A 352 -3.81 9.74 -9.01
N ASN A 353 -3.76 9.87 -10.35
CA ASN A 353 -2.99 9.01 -11.26
C ASN A 353 -3.34 7.51 -11.20
N THR A 354 -4.55 7.14 -10.76
CA THR A 354 -4.99 5.73 -10.76
C THR A 354 -5.77 5.31 -12.00
N SER A 355 -5.93 6.19 -13.01
CA SER A 355 -6.64 5.89 -14.26
C SER A 355 -5.97 4.82 -15.11
N ASP A 356 -4.64 4.66 -14.97
CA ASP A 356 -3.83 3.87 -15.88
C ASP A 356 -3.70 2.39 -15.45
N ILE A 357 -4.50 1.95 -14.48
CA ILE A 357 -4.45 0.58 -13.93
C ILE A 357 -5.21 -0.45 -14.78
N GLY A 358 -5.64 -0.08 -15.99
CA GLY A 358 -6.41 -0.93 -16.89
C GLY A 358 -7.91 -1.03 -16.58
N ARG A 359 -8.40 -0.27 -15.60
CA ARG A 359 -9.81 -0.17 -15.22
C ARG A 359 -10.31 1.25 -15.45
N ALA A 360 -11.48 1.41 -16.06
CA ALA A 360 -12.07 2.73 -16.27
C ALA A 360 -12.41 3.37 -14.92
N LEU A 361 -12.12 4.66 -14.78
CA LEU A 361 -12.36 5.44 -13.58
C LEU A 361 -13.18 6.68 -13.94
N LEU A 362 -14.34 6.84 -13.32
CA LEU A 362 -15.26 7.94 -13.54
C LEU A 362 -15.59 8.63 -12.22
N ARG A 363 -15.61 9.95 -12.21
CA ARG A 363 -16.10 10.72 -11.06
C ARG A 363 -17.61 10.65 -11.04
N ILE A 364 -18.20 10.47 -9.87
CA ILE A 364 -19.67 10.45 -9.74
C ILE A 364 -20.31 11.75 -10.23
N ASN A 365 -19.64 12.90 -10.07
CA ASN A 365 -20.14 14.19 -10.57
C ASN A 365 -20.11 14.29 -12.11
N ASP A 366 -19.32 13.45 -12.78
CA ASP A 366 -19.25 13.36 -14.25
C ASP A 366 -20.13 12.21 -14.79
N TYR A 367 -20.81 11.46 -13.90
CA TYR A 367 -21.67 10.35 -14.29
C TYR A 367 -22.93 10.83 -15.01
N ASN A 368 -23.24 10.15 -16.11
CA ASN A 368 -24.44 10.35 -16.90
C ASN A 368 -24.94 8.99 -17.43
N PRO A 369 -26.24 8.65 -17.29
CA PRO A 369 -26.80 7.41 -17.84
C PRO A 369 -26.57 7.24 -19.35
N GLU A 370 -26.54 8.33 -20.13
CA GLU A 370 -26.25 8.27 -21.57
C GLU A 370 -24.79 7.91 -21.87
N TRP A 371 -23.87 8.30 -20.99
CA TRP A 371 -22.49 7.83 -21.09
C TRP A 371 -22.42 6.33 -20.84
N LEU A 372 -23.11 5.85 -19.81
CA LEU A 372 -23.17 4.44 -19.46
C LEU A 372 -23.74 3.62 -20.63
N ARG A 373 -24.89 4.03 -21.20
CA ARG A 373 -25.51 3.38 -22.37
C ARG A 373 -24.52 3.21 -23.52
N ARG A 374 -23.83 4.29 -23.91
CA ARG A 374 -22.87 4.26 -25.03
C ARG A 374 -21.64 3.42 -24.75
N GLN A 375 -21.05 3.56 -23.55
CA GLN A 375 -19.78 2.90 -23.22
C GLN A 375 -19.95 1.44 -22.85
N VAL A 376 -21.09 1.05 -22.30
CA VAL A 376 -21.33 -0.30 -21.78
C VAL A 376 -22.16 -1.15 -22.75
N PHE A 377 -23.21 -0.56 -23.34
CA PHE A 377 -24.17 -1.31 -24.15
C PHE A 377 -23.98 -1.08 -25.66
N GLY A 378 -23.05 -0.22 -26.06
CA GLY A 378 -22.61 -0.08 -27.45
C GLY A 378 -23.69 0.44 -28.41
N GLU A 379 -24.74 1.09 -27.90
CA GLU A 379 -25.70 1.81 -28.74
C GLU A 379 -25.03 3.07 -29.30
N PHE A 380 -24.41 2.91 -30.48
CA PHE A 380 -24.18 4.04 -31.37
C PHE A 380 -25.53 4.38 -31.98
N GLU A 381 -26.06 5.58 -31.71
CA GLU A 381 -27.14 6.13 -32.52
C GLU A 381 -26.73 6.01 -33.99
N ALA A 382 -27.54 5.31 -34.78
CA ALA A 382 -27.50 5.47 -36.22
C ALA A 382 -27.83 6.93 -36.49
N VAL A 383 -26.83 7.69 -36.94
CA VAL A 383 -27.03 9.05 -37.43
C VAL A 383 -27.86 8.92 -38.71
N ASP A 384 -29.11 9.37 -38.66
CA ASP A 384 -29.97 9.58 -39.83
C ASP A 384 -29.45 10.70 -40.74
#